data_AF-A0A0D7KMP9-F1
#
_entry.id   AF-A0A0D7KMP9-F1
#
_cell.length_a   1.000
_cell.length_b   1.000
_cell.length_c   1.000
_cell.angle_alpha   90.00
_cell.angle_beta   90.00
_cell.angle_gamma   90.00
#
_symmetry.space_group_name_H-M   'P 1'
#
loop_
_entity.id
_entity.type
_entity.pdbx_description
1 polymer ?
#
loop_
_entity_poly.entity_id
_entity_poly.type
_entity_poly.pdbx_seq_one_letter_code
_entity_poly.pdbx_strand_id
1 'polypeptide(L)'
;MTGYTEFVPINLKAVFTSVDLVTQQVTADMFFQGNLIATLTFNVQENKMSKVGDFDEVDKQFGLNEEFIIMRIQERVVSIIENSITDPKDFLV
;
A
#
# COMPACT_ATOMS: atom_id res chain seq x y z
N MET A 1 -11.68 -1.32 38.10
CA MET A 1 -10.64 -0.58 37.36
C MET A 1 -11.06 -0.51 35.93
N THR A 2 -11.38 0.67 35.42
CA THR A 2 -11.61 0.90 33.99
C THR A 2 -10.25 1.19 33.35
N GLY A 3 -9.73 0.23 32.58
CA GLY A 3 -8.62 0.50 31.67
C GLY A 3 -9.12 1.28 30.46
N TYR A 4 -8.32 2.18 29.94
CA TYR A 4 -8.57 2.83 28.64
C TYR A 4 -7.60 2.27 27.60
N THR A 5 -8.03 2.25 26.35
CA THR A 5 -7.21 1.89 25.19
C THR A 5 -6.85 3.16 24.44
N GLU A 6 -5.57 3.34 24.14
CA GLU A 6 -5.07 4.43 23.31
C GLU A 6 -4.82 3.92 21.89
N PHE A 7 -5.31 4.65 20.89
CA PHE A 7 -5.07 4.36 19.48
C PHE A 7 -4.03 5.35 18.95
N VAL A 8 -2.87 4.85 18.55
CA VAL A 8 -1.77 5.66 18.02
C VAL A 8 -1.66 5.44 16.51
N PRO A 9 -1.58 6.50 15.69
CA PRO A 9 -1.43 6.36 14.24
C PRO A 9 -0.06 5.79 13.88
N ILE A 10 -0.04 4.86 12.94
CA ILE A 10 1.17 4.18 12.45
C ILE A 10 1.96 5.10 11.48
N ASN A 11 1.29 6.08 10.88
CA ASN A 11 1.88 7.00 9.88
C ASN A 11 2.54 6.27 8.68
N LEU A 12 1.96 5.13 8.31
CA LEU A 12 2.26 4.41 7.07
C LEU A 12 1.21 4.80 6.01
N LYS A 13 1.67 5.27 4.85
CA LYS A 13 0.83 5.75 3.76
C LYS A 13 1.21 5.08 2.44
N ALA A 14 0.21 4.65 1.68
CA ALA A 14 0.36 4.27 0.28
C ALA A 14 -0.07 5.44 -0.62
N VAL A 15 0.74 5.75 -1.63
CA VAL A 15 0.42 6.74 -2.66
C VAL A 15 0.46 6.03 -4.00
N PHE A 16 -0.70 5.88 -4.65
CA PHE A 16 -0.76 5.32 -5.99
C PHE A 16 -0.19 6.34 -6.98
N THR A 17 0.81 5.96 -7.77
CA THR A 17 1.56 6.86 -8.65
C THR A 17 1.31 6.58 -10.13
N SER A 18 0.87 5.38 -10.48
CA SER A 18 0.57 4.99 -11.86
C SER A 18 -0.51 3.91 -11.90
N VAL A 19 -1.41 4.01 -12.86
CA VAL A 19 -2.41 2.97 -13.20
C VAL A 19 -2.42 2.78 -14.71
N ASP A 20 -2.16 1.55 -15.15
CA ASP A 20 -2.31 1.12 -16.54
C ASP A 20 -3.41 0.05 -16.60
N LEU A 21 -4.57 0.43 -17.14
CA LEU A 21 -5.71 -0.47 -17.28
C LEU A 21 -5.52 -1.51 -18.40
N VAL A 22 -4.65 -1.25 -19.38
CA VAL A 22 -4.41 -2.17 -20.49
C VAL A 22 -3.57 -3.34 -20.02
N THR A 23 -2.49 -3.06 -19.29
CA THR A 23 -1.61 -4.08 -18.71
C THR A 23 -2.04 -4.53 -17.30
N GLN A 24 -3.11 -3.94 -16.77
CA GLN A 24 -3.62 -4.12 -15.40
C GLN A 24 -2.53 -3.97 -14.34
N GLN A 25 -1.71 -2.94 -14.52
CA GLN A 25 -0.58 -2.64 -13.65
C GLN A 25 -0.85 -1.41 -12.78
N VAL A 26 -0.57 -1.51 -11.49
CA VAL A 26 -0.67 -0.39 -10.55
C VAL A 26 0.63 -0.25 -9.79
N THR A 27 1.15 0.96 -9.71
CA THR A 27 2.34 1.30 -8.91
C THR A 27 1.93 2.15 -7.72
N ALA A 28 2.45 1.81 -6.55
CA ALA A 28 2.22 2.53 -5.30
C ALA A 28 3.54 2.76 -4.55
N ASP A 29 3.76 3.99 -4.12
CA ASP A 29 4.85 4.38 -3.24
C ASP A 29 4.40 4.32 -1.78
N MET A 30 5.23 3.70 -0.95
CA MET A 30 5.00 3.47 0.47
C MET A 30 5.83 4.44 1.29
N PHE A 31 5.17 5.26 2.08
CA PHE A 31 5.79 6.25 2.94
C PHE A 31 5.58 5.90 4.40
N PHE A 32 6.66 5.92 5.19
CA PHE A 32 6.62 5.77 6.64
C PHE A 32 7.25 6.99 7.29
N GLN A 33 6.50 7.64 8.19
CA GLN A 33 6.94 8.89 8.84
C GLN A 33 7.36 9.99 7.84
N GLY A 34 6.77 9.99 6.64
CA GLY A 34 7.08 10.94 5.57
C GLY A 34 8.24 10.54 4.66
N ASN A 35 8.94 9.44 4.94
CA ASN A 35 10.04 8.94 4.11
C ASN A 35 9.54 7.81 3.19
N LEU A 36 9.96 7.83 1.92
CA LEU A 36 9.72 6.72 0.99
C LEU A 36 10.52 5.50 1.44
N ILE A 37 9.85 4.39 1.75
CA ILE A 37 10.48 3.14 2.22
C ILE A 37 10.40 2.01 1.21
N ALA A 38 9.36 1.99 0.38
CA ALA A 38 9.20 0.97 -0.65
C ALA A 38 8.36 1.48 -1.82
N THR A 39 8.60 0.93 -3.00
CA THR A 39 7.72 1.07 -4.17
C THR A 39 7.23 -0.31 -4.56
N LEU A 40 5.91 -0.46 -4.67
CA LEU A 40 5.23 -1.69 -5.05
C LEU A 40 4.68 -1.52 -6.45
N THR A 41 4.93 -2.50 -7.31
CA THR A 41 4.28 -2.61 -8.63
C THR A 41 3.53 -3.92 -8.69
N PHE A 42 2.23 -3.83 -8.87
CA PHE A 42 1.30 -4.95 -8.93
C PHE A 42 0.86 -5.14 -10.37
N ASN A 43 0.93 -6.38 -10.86
CA ASN A 43 0.29 -6.81 -12.09
C ASN A 43 -0.86 -7.75 -11.71
N VAL A 44 -2.09 -7.25 -11.85
CA VAL A 44 -3.30 -7.99 -11.44
C VAL A 44 -3.56 -9.16 -12.39
N GLN A 45 -3.29 -8.98 -13.68
CA GLN A 45 -3.50 -10.01 -14.70
C GLN A 45 -2.63 -11.25 -14.49
N GLU A 46 -1.34 -11.04 -14.18
CA GLU A 46 -0.38 -12.12 -13.92
C GLU A 46 -0.37 -12.58 -12.46
N ASN A 47 -1.13 -11.93 -11.58
CA ASN A 47 -1.09 -12.10 -10.13
C ASN A 47 0.35 -12.03 -9.58
N LYS A 48 1.10 -11.02 -10.01
CA LYS A 48 2.49 -10.79 -9.60
C LYS A 48 2.64 -9.44 -8.94
N MET A 49 3.60 -9.36 -8.03
CA MET A 49 4.02 -8.13 -7.40
C MET A 49 5.55 -8.07 -7.37
N SER A 50 6.09 -6.90 -7.70
CA SER A 50 7.50 -6.56 -7.49
C SER A 50 7.61 -5.42 -6.49
N LYS A 51 8.55 -5.55 -5.56
CA LYS A 51 8.86 -4.54 -4.54
C LYS A 51 10.30 -4.07 -4.72
N VAL A 52 10.49 -2.75 -4.60
CA VAL A 52 11.81 -2.14 -4.41
C VAL A 52 11.79 -1.45 -3.04
N GLY A 53 12.75 -1.77 -2.17
CA GLY A 53 12.76 -1.32 -0.77
C GLY A 53 12.26 -2.38 0.21
N ASP A 54 12.02 -1.98 1.46
CA ASP A 54 11.62 -2.88 2.56
C ASP A 54 10.69 -2.18 3.58
N PHE A 55 10.19 -2.98 4.54
CA PHE A 55 9.29 -2.52 5.61
C PHE A 55 9.92 -2.74 6.99
N ASP A 56 11.24 -2.88 7.09
CA ASP A 56 11.92 -3.29 8.32
C ASP A 56 11.66 -2.32 9.47
N GLU A 57 11.61 -1.02 9.17
CA GLU A 57 11.34 0.03 10.17
C GLU A 57 9.91 -0.05 10.72
N VAL A 58 8.95 -0.40 9.87
CA VAL A 58 7.55 -0.57 10.26
C VAL A 58 7.39 -1.78 11.15
N ASP A 59 8.01 -2.91 10.79
CA ASP A 59 8.01 -4.13 11.59
C ASP A 59 8.69 -3.91 12.95
N LYS A 60 9.86 -3.26 12.98
CA LYS A 60 10.57 -2.95 14.23
C LYS A 60 9.76 -2.07 15.17
N GLN A 61 9.01 -1.10 14.66
CA GLN A 61 8.28 -0.14 15.49
C GLN A 61 6.88 -0.63 15.90
N PHE A 62 6.20 -1.37 15.04
CA PHE A 62 4.79 -1.73 15.21
C PHE A 62 4.50 -3.24 15.14
N GLY A 63 5.49 -4.08 14.82
CA GLY A 63 5.34 -5.53 14.65
C GLY A 63 4.44 -5.91 13.48
N LEU A 64 4.33 -5.03 12.48
CA LEU A 64 3.52 -5.29 11.28
C LEU A 64 4.34 -6.01 10.24
N ASN A 65 3.94 -7.24 9.91
CA ASN A 65 4.58 -8.01 8.87
C ASN A 65 4.28 -7.44 7.47
N GLU A 66 5.28 -7.57 6.61
CA GLU A 66 5.22 -7.13 5.22
C GLU A 66 4.03 -7.73 4.46
N GLU A 67 3.75 -9.02 4.66
CA GLU A 67 2.64 -9.72 3.99
C GLU A 67 1.29 -9.06 4.29
N PHE A 68 1.05 -8.65 5.53
CA PHE A 68 -0.17 -7.93 5.90
C PHE A 68 -0.24 -6.56 5.23
N ILE A 69 0.85 -5.81 5.20
CA ILE A 69 0.91 -4.50 4.55
C ILE A 69 0.58 -4.65 3.06
N ILE A 70 1.22 -5.60 2.37
CA ILE A 70 1.01 -5.86 0.94
C ILE A 70 -0.44 -6.30 0.69
N MET A 71 -0.98 -7.23 1.47
CA MET A 71 -2.35 -7.71 1.33
C MET A 71 -3.36 -6.55 1.38
N ARG A 72 -3.18 -5.63 2.33
CA ARG A 72 -4.05 -4.45 2.49
C ARG A 72 -4.00 -3.50 1.29
N ILE A 73 -2.86 -3.42 0.61
CA ILE A 73 -2.69 -2.60 -0.59
C ILE A 73 -3.24 -3.32 -1.81
N GLN A 74 -3.01 -4.62 -1.93
CA GLN A 74 -3.48 -5.45 -3.04
C GLN A 74 -4.99 -5.40 -3.20
N GLU A 75 -5.76 -5.43 -2.10
CA GLU A 75 -7.22 -5.25 -2.12
C GLU A 75 -7.64 -3.93 -2.79
N ARG A 76 -6.90 -2.85 -2.53
CA ARG A 76 -7.15 -1.53 -3.13
C ARG A 76 -6.77 -1.51 -4.61
N VAL A 77 -5.66 -2.13 -4.96
CA VAL A 77 -5.20 -2.26 -6.35
C VAL A 77 -6.22 -3.00 -7.22
N VAL A 78 -6.76 -4.12 -6.72
CA VAL A 78 -7.83 -4.86 -7.43
C VAL A 78 -9.04 -3.95 -7.66
N SER A 79 -9.46 -3.22 -6.62
CA SER A 79 -10.58 -2.28 -6.72
C SER A 79 -10.33 -1.16 -7.74
N ILE A 80 -9.10 -0.63 -7.84
CA ILE A 80 -8.72 0.38 -8.86
C ILE A 80 -8.97 -0.17 -10.28
N ILE A 81 -8.48 -1.38 -10.55
CA ILE A 81 -8.61 -2.02 -11.87
C ILE A 81 -10.07 -2.34 -12.18
N GLU A 82 -10.81 -2.95 -11.25
CA GLU A 82 -12.21 -3.32 -11.44
C GLU A 82 -13.12 -2.12 -11.72
N ASN A 83 -12.82 -0.97 -11.13
CA ASN A 83 -13.58 0.27 -11.33
C ASN A 83 -13.05 1.13 -12.47
N SER A 84 -12.06 0.67 -13.24
CA SER A 84 -11.45 1.41 -14.35
C SER A 84 -10.97 2.82 -13.96
N ILE A 85 -10.43 2.95 -12.74
CA ILE A 85 -9.96 4.23 -12.21
C ILE A 85 -8.60 4.53 -12.84
N THR A 86 -8.50 5.67 -13.54
CA THR A 86 -7.31 6.05 -14.30
C THR A 86 -6.51 7.18 -13.67
N ASP A 87 -7.13 8.01 -12.82
CA ASP A 87 -6.42 9.03 -12.04
C ASP A 87 -6.13 8.52 -10.62
N PRO A 88 -4.86 8.32 -10.25
CA PRO A 88 -4.51 7.92 -8.88
C PRO A 88 -4.95 8.92 -7.81
N LYS A 89 -5.21 10.18 -8.17
CA LYS A 89 -5.71 11.23 -7.25
C LYS A 89 -7.17 11.05 -6.85
N ASP A 90 -7.92 10.24 -7.58
CA ASP A 90 -9.29 9.90 -7.22
C ASP A 90 -9.33 8.96 -5.99
N PHE A 91 -8.18 8.36 -5.62
CA PHE A 91 -7.98 7.64 -4.37
C PHE A 91 -7.43 8.57 -3.27
N LEU A 92 -8.31 9.33 -2.63
CA LEU A 92 -8.01 9.90 -1.31
C LEU A 92 -8.33 8.83 -0.25
N VAL A 93 -7.30 8.09 0.18
CA VAL A 93 -7.35 7.21 1.38
C VAL A 93 -6.63 7.89 2.53
#